data_AF-A0A2K3JHV8-F1
#
_entry.id   AF-A0A2K3JHV8-F1
#
_cell.length_a   1.000
_cell.length_b   1.000
_cell.length_c   1.000
_cell.angle_alpha   90.00
_cell.angle_beta   90.00
_cell.angle_gamma   90.00
#
_symmetry.space_group_name_H-M   'P 1'
#
loop_
_entity.id
_entity.type
_entity.pdbx_description
1 polymer ?
#
loop_
_entity_poly.entity_id
_entity_poly.type
_entity_poly.pdbx_seq_one_letter_code
_entity_poly.pdbx_strand_id
1 'polypeptide(L)'
;MKIKQILVGGILSGAGILVVSIIFSWLTQNIWQYDVMELAGMRSIEDPICILYFVYPWVLGFSLSFVYPYFEKGLEGTSITKGWKFGLLMWIIVGITSAFLVFSSMDYPIGFTVNSVVGSLLDTLIAGIIIVKTFHCIK
;
A
#
# COMPACT_ATOMS: atom_id res chain seq x y z
N MET A 1 -2.18 -13.91 -20.04
CA MET A 1 -2.01 -13.29 -18.71
C MET A 1 -0.55 -12.86 -18.57
N LYS A 2 -0.26 -11.61 -18.17
CA LYS A 2 1.10 -11.03 -18.11
C LYS A 2 1.86 -11.48 -16.85
N ILE A 3 2.10 -12.80 -16.70
CA ILE A 3 2.57 -13.40 -15.44
C ILE A 3 3.92 -12.84 -14.97
N LYS A 4 4.86 -12.62 -15.90
CA LYS A 4 6.19 -12.09 -15.58
C LYS A 4 6.11 -10.66 -15.05
N GLN A 5 5.26 -9.84 -15.66
CA GLN A 5 5.01 -8.47 -15.23
C GLN A 5 4.34 -8.44 -13.86
N ILE A 6 3.41 -9.36 -13.58
CA ILE A 6 2.77 -9.49 -12.26
C ILE A 6 3.81 -9.87 -11.20
N LEU A 7 4.68 -10.84 -11.50
CA LEU A 7 5.68 -11.29 -10.55
C LEU A 7 6.72 -10.21 -10.23
N VAL A 8 7.32 -9.62 -11.26
CA VAL A 8 8.32 -8.56 -11.08
C VAL A 8 7.68 -7.30 -10.51
N GLY A 9 6.49 -6.95 -10.98
CA GLY A 9 5.72 -5.82 -10.48
C GLY A 9 5.40 -5.96 -9.01
N GLY A 10 4.99 -7.16 -8.56
CA GLY A 10 4.68 -7.43 -7.16
C GLY A 10 5.88 -7.35 -6.25
N ILE A 11 7.02 -7.91 -6.65
CA ILE A 11 8.26 -7.83 -5.88
C ILE A 11 8.74 -6.38 -5.74
N LEU A 12 8.82 -5.64 -6.86
CA LEU A 12 9.33 -4.27 -6.86
C LEU A 12 8.38 -3.30 -6.16
N SER A 13 7.07 -3.43 -6.39
CA SER A 13 6.08 -2.57 -5.73
C SER A 13 6.02 -2.87 -4.23
N GLY A 14 6.11 -4.13 -3.80
CA GLY A 14 6.19 -4.48 -2.38
C GLY A 14 7.41 -3.88 -1.69
N ALA A 15 8.57 -3.90 -2.34
CA ALA A 15 9.76 -3.21 -1.83
C ALA A 15 9.55 -1.68 -1.76
N GLY A 16 8.93 -1.09 -2.78
CA GLY A 16 8.59 0.34 -2.80
C GLY A 16 7.64 0.75 -1.67
N ILE A 17 6.58 -0.04 -1.47
CA ILE A 17 5.62 0.15 -0.36
C ILE A 17 6.34 0.07 0.98
N LEU A 18 7.18 -0.96 1.21
CA LEU A 18 7.91 -1.10 2.47
C LEU A 18 8.79 0.11 2.78
N VAL A 19 9.54 0.62 1.80
CA VAL A 19 10.41 1.78 1.99
C VAL A 19 9.58 3.03 2.33
N VAL A 20 8.48 3.26 1.59
CA VAL A 20 7.60 4.41 1.81
C VAL A 20 6.90 4.33 3.16
N SER A 21 6.40 3.15 3.54
CA SER A 21 5.68 2.96 4.80
C SER A 21 6.58 3.12 6.02
N ILE A 22 7.84 2.67 5.96
CA ILE A 22 8.84 2.90 7.02
C ILE A 22 9.14 4.40 7.16
N ILE A 23 9.43 5.09 6.05
CA ILE A 23 9.75 6.53 6.07
C ILE A 23 8.57 7.33 6.61
N PHE A 24 7.37 7.04 6.13
CA PHE A 24 6.18 7.78 6.52
C PHE A 24 5.76 7.49 7.96
N SER A 25 5.84 6.23 8.40
CA SER A 25 5.60 5.88 9.81
C SER A 25 6.60 6.55 10.73
N TRP A 26 7.89 6.59 10.35
CA TRP A 26 8.90 7.32 11.11
C TRP A 26 8.55 8.82 11.22
N LEU A 27 8.14 9.46 10.12
CA LEU A 27 7.72 10.88 10.13
C LEU A 27 6.51 11.13 11.03
N THR A 28 5.49 10.27 10.96
CA THR A 28 4.26 10.44 11.76
C THR A 28 4.52 10.24 13.25
N GLN A 29 5.38 9.29 13.62
CA GLN A 29 5.77 9.03 15.02
C GLN A 29 6.55 10.19 15.67
N ASN A 30 7.16 11.08 14.88
CA ASN A 30 7.77 12.31 15.40
C ASN A 30 6.73 13.38 15.80
N ILE A 31 5.50 13.29 15.29
CA ILE A 31 4.43 14.27 15.56
C ILE A 31 3.42 13.70 16.55
N TRP A 32 2.99 12.45 16.34
CA TRP A 32 2.08 11.72 17.22
C TRP A 32 2.80 10.49 17.76
N GLN A 33 3.07 10.47 19.06
CA GLN A 33 3.67 9.30 19.71
C GLN A 33 2.56 8.33 20.11
N TYR A 34 2.48 7.19 19.43
CA TYR A 34 1.64 6.07 19.84
C TYR A 34 2.38 4.75 19.61
N ASP A 35 2.09 3.73 20.40
CA ASP A 35 2.63 2.38 20.17
C ASP A 35 1.64 1.55 19.37
N VAL A 36 2.01 1.19 18.13
CA VAL A 36 1.22 0.33 17.25
C VAL A 36 0.98 -1.04 17.90
N MET A 37 1.93 -1.53 18.69
CA MET A 37 1.89 -2.88 19.28
C MET A 37 0.99 -2.94 20.51
N GLU A 38 0.69 -1.79 21.12
CA GLU A 38 -0.23 -1.68 22.26
C GLU A 38 -1.67 -1.37 21.82
N LEU A 39 -1.92 -1.18 20.52
CA LEU A 39 -3.27 -0.94 20.01
C LEU A 39 -4.18 -2.15 20.25
N ALA A 40 -5.33 -1.89 20.87
CA ALA A 40 -6.31 -2.92 21.19
C ALA A 40 -6.73 -3.71 19.95
N GLY A 41 -6.70 -5.04 20.01
CA GLY A 41 -7.03 -5.91 18.88
C GLY A 41 -5.85 -6.29 17.98
N MET A 42 -4.66 -5.73 18.19
CA MET A 42 -3.44 -6.21 17.55
C MET A 42 -2.97 -7.52 18.19
N ARG A 43 -2.37 -8.38 17.36
CA ARG A 43 -1.74 -9.63 17.80
C ARG A 43 -0.40 -9.32 18.47
N SER A 44 -0.04 -10.04 19.53
CA SER A 44 1.23 -9.79 20.23
C SER A 44 2.44 -10.12 19.34
N ILE A 45 3.59 -9.51 19.63
CA ILE A 45 4.82 -9.70 18.84
C ILE A 45 5.42 -11.11 19.02
N GLU A 46 5.14 -11.75 20.15
CA GLU A 46 5.55 -13.12 20.45
C GLU A 46 4.77 -14.16 19.64
N ASP A 47 3.63 -13.77 19.04
CA ASP A 47 2.85 -14.66 18.20
C ASP A 47 3.52 -14.84 16.82
N PRO A 48 3.87 -16.07 16.42
CA PRO A 48 4.57 -16.32 15.16
C PRO A 48 3.85 -15.81 13.92
N ILE A 49 2.52 -15.68 13.96
CA ILE A 49 1.71 -15.19 12.83
C ILE A 49 1.89 -13.67 12.63
N CYS A 50 2.32 -12.93 13.66
CA CYS A 50 2.58 -11.49 13.58
C CYS A 50 3.60 -11.15 12.48
N ILE A 51 4.50 -12.08 12.13
CA ILE A 51 5.48 -11.88 11.04
C ILE A 51 4.83 -11.58 9.68
N LEU A 52 3.60 -12.05 9.44
CA LEU A 52 2.88 -11.80 8.18
C LEU A 52 2.53 -10.31 7.99
N TYR A 53 2.46 -9.54 9.08
CA TYR A 53 2.31 -8.09 9.00
C TYR A 53 3.43 -7.45 8.18
N PHE A 54 4.68 -7.92 8.35
CA PHE A 54 5.82 -7.40 7.60
C PHE A 54 5.84 -7.86 6.13
N VAL A 55 5.12 -8.93 5.79
CA VAL A 55 5.00 -9.45 4.42
C VAL A 55 3.90 -8.73 3.63
N TYR A 56 2.98 -8.02 4.32
CA TYR A 56 1.86 -7.30 3.72
C TYR A 56 2.23 -6.41 2.52
N PRO A 57 3.35 -5.63 2.50
CA PRO A 57 3.71 -4.81 1.34
C PRO A 57 3.76 -5.60 0.03
N TRP A 58 4.27 -6.83 0.07
CA TRP A 58 4.33 -7.69 -1.10
C TRP A 58 2.96 -8.27 -1.45
N VAL A 59 2.15 -8.65 -0.46
CA VAL A 59 0.77 -9.11 -0.71
C VAL A 59 -0.01 -8.02 -1.45
N LEU A 60 0.08 -6.77 -1.00
CA LEU A 60 -0.52 -5.63 -1.66
C LEU A 60 0.09 -5.43 -3.06
N GLY A 61 1.42 -5.41 -3.18
CA GLY A 61 2.12 -5.24 -4.45
C GLY A 61 1.74 -6.27 -5.53
N PHE A 62 1.69 -7.56 -5.17
CA PHE A 62 1.24 -8.62 -6.07
C PHE A 62 -0.23 -8.46 -6.45
N SER A 63 -1.09 -8.11 -5.49
CA SER A 63 -2.53 -7.90 -5.73
C SER A 63 -2.75 -6.75 -6.71
N LEU A 64 -2.10 -5.60 -6.50
CA LEU A 64 -2.19 -4.44 -7.39
C LEU A 64 -1.62 -4.75 -8.77
N SER A 65 -0.51 -5.51 -8.84
CA SER A 65 0.09 -5.92 -10.12
C SER A 65 -0.83 -6.86 -10.91
N PHE A 66 -1.56 -7.73 -10.22
CA PHE A 66 -2.56 -8.61 -10.82
C PHE A 66 -3.78 -7.83 -11.34
N VAL A 67 -4.21 -6.79 -10.62
CA VAL A 67 -5.38 -5.97 -10.96
C VAL A 67 -5.10 -4.94 -12.08
N TYR A 68 -3.87 -4.43 -12.18
CA TYR A 68 -3.51 -3.39 -13.15
C TYR A 68 -3.91 -3.65 -14.62
N PRO A 69 -3.74 -4.86 -15.20
CA PRO A 69 -4.11 -5.15 -16.58
C PRO A 69 -5.57 -4.87 -16.93
N TYR A 70 -6.47 -4.94 -15.95
CA TYR A 70 -7.90 -4.68 -16.14
C TYR A 70 -8.20 -3.17 -16.31
N PHE A 71 -7.31 -2.29 -15.81
CA PHE A 71 -7.44 -0.84 -15.90
C PHE A 71 -6.51 -0.21 -16.95
N GLU A 72 -5.43 -0.90 -17.34
CA GLU A 72 -4.36 -0.41 -18.22
C GLU A 72 -4.86 0.34 -19.46
N LYS A 73 -5.91 -0.19 -20.13
CA LYS A 73 -6.46 0.40 -21.37
C LYS A 73 -7.24 1.70 -21.15
N GLY A 74 -7.85 1.87 -19.99
CA GLY A 74 -8.62 3.08 -19.65
C GLY A 74 -7.77 4.21 -19.06
N LEU A 75 -6.50 3.93 -18.76
CA LEU A 75 -5.59 4.92 -18.17
C LEU A 75 -4.82 5.65 -19.27
N GLU A 76 -5.04 6.96 -19.37
CA GLU A 76 -4.39 7.84 -20.34
C GLU A 76 -3.20 8.61 -19.75
N GLY A 77 -2.25 8.98 -20.61
CA GLY A 77 -1.08 9.81 -20.28
C GLY A 77 0.24 9.04 -20.24
N THR A 78 1.27 9.68 -19.68
CA THR A 78 2.61 9.10 -19.52
C THR A 78 2.61 7.95 -18.48
N SER A 79 3.66 7.13 -18.47
CA SER A 79 3.81 6.03 -17.50
C SER A 79 3.67 6.50 -16.04
N ILE A 80 4.21 7.67 -15.70
CA ILE A 80 4.09 8.25 -14.35
C ILE A 80 2.64 8.68 -14.08
N THR A 81 2.02 9.41 -15.01
CA THR A 81 0.63 9.87 -14.86
C THR A 81 -0.35 8.71 -14.74
N LYS A 82 -0.17 7.64 -15.53
CA LYS A 82 -0.94 6.40 -15.41
C LYS A 82 -0.73 5.73 -14.05
N GLY A 83 0.52 5.71 -13.56
CA GLY A 83 0.85 5.21 -12.23
C GLY A 83 0.12 5.95 -11.11
N TRP A 84 0.09 7.28 -11.15
CA TRP A 84 -0.67 8.08 -10.18
C TRP A 84 -2.17 7.85 -10.28
N LYS A 85 -2.74 7.84 -11.48
CA LYS A 85 -4.18 7.56 -11.67
C LYS A 85 -4.57 6.19 -11.14
N PHE A 86 -3.75 5.16 -11.41
CA PHE A 86 -3.98 3.82 -10.89
C PHE A 86 -3.84 3.76 -9.36
N GLY A 87 -2.77 4.33 -8.81
CA GLY A 87 -2.55 4.37 -7.36
C GLY A 87 -3.65 5.11 -6.60
N LEU A 88 -4.11 6.26 -7.12
CA LEU A 88 -5.22 7.01 -6.55
C LEU A 88 -6.52 6.22 -6.58
N LEU A 89 -6.84 5.55 -7.69
CA LEU A 89 -8.00 4.68 -7.78
C LEU A 89 -7.95 3.56 -6.74
N MET A 90 -6.79 2.93 -6.56
CA MET A 90 -6.60 1.85 -5.58
C MET A 90 -6.64 2.36 -4.14
N TRP A 91 -6.16 3.58 -3.88
CA TRP A 91 -6.33 4.21 -2.58
C TRP A 91 -7.80 4.45 -2.25
N ILE A 92 -8.61 4.95 -3.20
CA ILE A 92 -10.04 5.15 -2.98
C ILE A 92 -10.74 3.82 -2.65
N ILE A 93 -10.41 2.75 -3.40
CA ILE A 93 -11.08 1.46 -3.24
C ILE A 93 -10.62 0.73 -1.97
N VAL A 94 -9.33 0.77 -1.63
CA VAL A 94 -8.75 -0.04 -0.56
C VAL A 94 -8.38 0.80 0.67
N GLY A 95 -7.67 1.90 0.48
CA GLY A 95 -7.18 2.75 1.57
C GLY A 95 -8.31 3.48 2.29
N ILE A 96 -9.15 4.22 1.56
CA ILE A 96 -10.27 4.98 2.14
C ILE A 96 -11.28 4.03 2.79
N THR A 97 -11.62 2.91 2.15
CA THR A 97 -12.59 1.95 2.70
C THR A 97 -12.07 1.31 4.00
N SER A 98 -10.81 0.90 4.03
CA SER A 98 -10.16 0.35 5.22
C SER A 98 -10.07 1.38 6.34
N ALA A 99 -9.66 2.61 6.03
CA ALA A 99 -9.56 3.67 7.03
C ALA A 99 -10.92 4.07 7.60
N PHE A 100 -11.97 4.12 6.77
CA PHE A 100 -13.33 4.38 7.23
C PHE A 100 -13.80 3.30 8.20
N LEU A 101 -13.54 2.02 7.88
CA LEU A 101 -13.86 0.91 8.77
C LEU A 101 -13.15 1.05 10.12
N VAL A 102 -11.84 1.28 10.12
CA VAL A 102 -11.07 1.44 11.38
C VAL A 102 -11.55 2.65 12.16
N PHE A 103 -11.69 3.82 11.53
CA PHE A 103 -12.11 5.05 12.19
C PHE A 103 -13.51 4.95 12.81
N SER A 104 -14.42 4.18 12.20
CA SER A 104 -15.78 4.02 12.70
C SER A 104 -15.97 2.91 13.74
N SER A 105 -15.02 1.99 13.86
CA SER A 105 -15.17 0.78 14.69
C SER A 105 -14.12 0.60 15.79
N MET A 106 -13.00 1.32 15.73
CA MET A 106 -11.89 1.20 16.67
C MET A 106 -11.66 2.52 17.42
N ASP A 107 -11.29 2.41 18.69
CA ASP A 107 -10.90 3.54 19.54
C ASP A 107 -9.38 3.80 19.45
N TYR A 108 -8.88 3.97 18.23
CA TYR A 108 -7.46 4.20 17.99
C TYR A 108 -7.09 5.69 18.01
N PRO A 109 -5.85 6.03 18.40
CA PRO A 109 -5.37 7.41 18.35
C PRO A 109 -5.52 8.01 16.96
N ILE A 110 -5.89 9.29 16.87
CA ILE A 110 -6.06 9.97 15.58
C ILE A 110 -4.79 9.92 14.71
N GLY A 111 -3.61 9.91 15.32
CA GLY A 111 -2.33 9.76 14.64
C GLY A 111 -2.21 8.44 13.85
N PHE A 112 -2.78 7.35 14.37
CA PHE A 112 -2.84 6.07 13.66
C PHE A 112 -3.73 6.16 12.41
N THR A 113 -4.90 6.79 12.53
CA THR A 113 -5.82 6.96 11.40
C THR A 113 -5.19 7.83 10.31
N VAL A 114 -4.54 8.94 10.67
CA VAL A 114 -3.81 9.79 9.71
C VAL A 114 -2.67 9.01 9.05
N ASN A 115 -1.88 8.27 9.84
CA ASN A 115 -0.81 7.43 9.31
C ASN A 115 -1.35 6.39 8.33
N SER A 116 -2.48 5.75 8.65
CA SER A 116 -3.11 4.73 7.82
C SER A 116 -3.68 5.30 6.52
N VAL A 117 -4.41 6.42 6.57
CA VAL A 117 -5.04 7.05 5.41
C VAL A 117 -3.98 7.61 4.45
N VAL A 118 -3.05 8.40 4.97
CA VAL A 118 -2.05 9.08 4.15
C VAL A 118 -0.94 8.11 3.74
N GLY A 119 -0.53 7.21 4.64
CA GLY A 119 0.44 6.17 4.33
C GLY A 119 -0.05 5.26 3.21
N SER A 120 -1.30 4.77 3.30
CA SER A 120 -1.87 3.95 2.22
C SER A 120 -2.00 4.69 0.89
N LEU A 121 -2.19 6.02 0.88
CA LEU A 121 -2.14 6.82 -0.36
C LEU A 121 -0.74 6.77 -0.96
N LEU A 122 0.29 7.02 -0.16
CA LEU A 122 1.67 7.01 -0.63
C LEU A 122 2.07 5.61 -1.13
N ASP A 123 1.67 4.56 -0.40
CA ASP A 123 1.90 3.16 -0.75
C ASP A 123 1.29 2.79 -2.10
N THR A 124 0.02 3.13 -2.34
CA THR A 124 -0.62 2.80 -3.62
C THR A 124 -0.09 3.67 -4.77
N LEU A 125 0.30 4.92 -4.52
CA LEU A 125 0.91 5.78 -5.53
C LEU A 125 2.28 5.24 -5.97
N ILE A 126 3.17 4.90 -5.03
CA ILE A 126 4.48 4.35 -5.37
C ILE A 126 4.34 3.00 -6.06
N ALA A 127 3.44 2.14 -5.58
CA ALA A 127 3.14 0.87 -6.20
C ALA A 127 2.63 1.06 -7.63
N GLY A 128 1.69 1.98 -7.85
CA GLY A 128 1.15 2.27 -9.17
C GLY A 128 2.23 2.70 -10.16
N ILE A 129 3.13 3.62 -9.78
CA ILE A 129 4.24 4.04 -10.64
C ILE A 129 5.15 2.86 -11.01
N ILE A 130 5.55 2.05 -10.02
CA ILE A 130 6.43 0.90 -10.23
C ILE A 130 5.77 -0.13 -11.14
N ILE A 131 4.50 -0.44 -10.91
CA ILE A 131 3.74 -1.43 -11.68
C ILE A 131 3.62 -0.97 -13.13
N VAL A 132 3.16 0.26 -13.39
CA VAL A 132 3.02 0.76 -14.77
C VAL A 132 4.37 0.73 -15.51
N LYS A 133 5.44 1.17 -14.85
CA LYS A 133 6.78 1.16 -15.43
C LYS A 133 7.23 -0.27 -15.74
N THR A 134 6.99 -1.22 -14.85
CA THR A 134 7.32 -2.64 -15.04
C THR A 134 6.57 -3.24 -16.23
N PHE A 135 5.28 -2.96 -16.34
CA PHE A 135 4.44 -3.45 -17.44
C PHE A 135 4.80 -2.85 -18.80
N HIS A 136 5.39 -1.66 -18.81
CA HIS A 136 5.88 -1.02 -20.03
C HIS A 136 7.27 -1.54 -20.45
N CYS A 137 8.18 -1.74 -19.49
CA CYS A 137 9.56 -2.16 -19.76
C CYS A 137 9.70 -3.66 -20.05
N ILE A 138 8.84 -4.50 -19.50
CA ILE A 138 8.90 -5.96 -19.66
C ILE A 138 7.85 -6.39 -20.67
N LYS A 139 8.32 -6.87 -21.83
CA LYS A 139 7.47 -7.58 -22.82
C LYS A 139 7.14 -8.99 -22.36
#